data_AF-A0A964UGM1-F1
#
_entry.id   AF-A0A964UGM1-F1
#
_cell.length_a   1.000
_cell.length_b   1.000
_cell.length_c   1.000
_cell.angle_alpha   90.00
_cell.angle_beta   90.00
_cell.angle_gamma   90.00
#
_symmetry.space_group_name_H-M   'P 1'
#
loop_
_entity.id
_entity.type
_entity.pdbx_description
1 polymer ?
#
loop_
_entity_poly.entity_id
_entity_poly.type
_entity_poly.pdbx_seq_one_letter_code
_entity_poly.pdbx_strand_id
1 'polypeptide(L)'
;MPRPAEAVSDRARIETAFAGVPLVLDARGAAYLPDADTLIVSDLHLEKGSYFAARGVPVPVCDTRETLRRLADVIAAYNPEQVVCLGDSFHDRSARGRLCTDDFGELTRIAGQVPDWVWVSGNHDPEPPDGLTGRGAARLEIAGLTHPKL
;
A
#
# COMPACT_ATOMS: atom_id res chain seq x y z
N MET A 1 19.49 0.39 -20.02
CA MET A 1 19.24 -0.52 -18.87
C MET A 1 17.84 -1.06 -19.06
N PRO A 2 17.63 -2.39 -19.17
CA PRO A 2 16.27 -2.93 -19.12
C PRO A 2 15.64 -2.58 -17.75
N ARG A 3 14.35 -2.23 -17.75
CA ARG A 3 13.59 -1.87 -16.53
C ARG A 3 13.31 -3.12 -15.69
N PRO A 4 13.07 -3.02 -14.36
CA PRO A 4 12.98 -4.15 -13.41
C PRO A 4 11.83 -5.16 -13.63
N ALA A 5 11.08 -5.07 -14.74
CA ALA A 5 10.01 -6.00 -15.06
C ALA A 5 10.52 -7.42 -15.39
N GLU A 6 11.79 -7.57 -15.84
CA GLU A 6 12.27 -8.81 -16.47
C GLU A 6 12.79 -9.91 -15.52
N ALA A 7 12.77 -9.75 -14.20
CA ALA A 7 13.41 -10.72 -13.28
C ALA A 7 12.60 -11.09 -12.03
N VAL A 8 11.32 -11.47 -12.16
CA VAL A 8 10.59 -12.25 -11.14
C VAL A 8 9.60 -13.17 -11.86
N SER A 9 9.56 -14.45 -11.49
CA SER A 9 8.76 -15.54 -12.09
C SER A 9 7.40 -15.11 -12.69
N ASP A 10 7.27 -15.29 -14.00
CA ASP A 10 6.19 -14.93 -14.94
C ASP A 10 4.78 -15.44 -14.58
N ARG A 11 4.62 -16.20 -13.50
CA ARG A 11 3.31 -16.78 -13.06
C ARG A 11 2.58 -15.96 -12.01
N ALA A 12 3.21 -14.92 -11.46
CA ALA A 12 2.64 -14.10 -10.39
C ALA A 12 2.23 -12.69 -10.85
N ARG A 13 2.30 -12.42 -12.16
CA ARG A 13 2.03 -11.10 -12.74
C ARG A 13 1.15 -11.22 -13.98
N ILE A 14 0.26 -10.26 -14.17
CA ILE A 14 -0.57 -10.14 -15.37
C ILE A 14 -0.42 -8.72 -15.90
N GLU A 15 0.09 -8.60 -17.11
CA GLU A 15 0.08 -7.33 -17.84
C GLU A 15 -1.30 -7.11 -18.46
N THR A 16 -1.85 -5.92 -18.26
CA THR A 16 -3.16 -5.54 -18.78
C THR A 16 -3.24 -4.04 -18.98
N ALA A 17 -4.41 -3.54 -19.40
CA ALA A 17 -4.71 -2.14 -19.42
C ALA A 17 -6.08 -1.87 -18.79
N PHE A 18 -6.19 -0.76 -18.06
CA PHE A 18 -7.45 -0.25 -17.54
C PHE A 18 -7.69 1.15 -18.10
N ALA A 19 -8.84 1.35 -18.75
CA ALA A 19 -9.18 2.59 -19.45
C ALA A 19 -8.07 3.09 -20.42
N GLY A 20 -7.33 2.16 -21.04
CA GLY A 20 -6.21 2.46 -21.94
C GLY A 20 -4.86 2.73 -21.26
N VAL A 21 -4.80 2.71 -19.92
CA VAL A 21 -3.57 2.85 -19.16
C VAL A 21 -2.94 1.47 -18.92
N PRO A 22 -1.70 1.23 -19.37
CA PRO A 22 -0.99 -0.01 -19.08
C PRO A 22 -0.74 -0.18 -17.58
N LEU A 23 -0.93 -1.40 -17.08
CA LEU A 23 -0.59 -1.75 -15.70
C LEU A 23 -0.22 -3.23 -15.56
N VAL A 24 0.61 -3.52 -14.58
CA VAL A 24 0.99 -4.88 -14.17
C VAL A 24 0.28 -5.20 -12.87
N LEU A 25 -0.60 -6.20 -12.88
CA LEU A 25 -1.21 -6.75 -11.68
C LEU A 25 -0.29 -7.80 -11.08
N ASP A 26 0.13 -7.60 -9.83
CA ASP A 26 1.00 -8.51 -9.10
C ASP A 26 0.19 -9.28 -8.05
N ALA A 27 0.32 -10.61 -8.03
CA ALA A 27 -0.40 -11.51 -7.12
C ALA A 27 -0.12 -11.22 -5.64
N ARG A 28 0.91 -10.43 -5.32
CA ARG A 28 1.17 -9.91 -3.97
C ARG A 28 0.19 -8.81 -3.53
N GLY A 29 -0.79 -8.46 -4.37
CA GLY A 29 -1.84 -7.48 -4.05
C GLY A 29 -1.48 -6.05 -4.45
N ALA A 30 -0.72 -5.87 -5.54
CA ALA A 30 -0.31 -4.56 -6.02
C ALA A 30 -0.56 -4.40 -7.51
N ALA A 31 -0.77 -3.16 -7.95
CA ALA A 31 -0.81 -2.78 -9.35
C ALA A 31 0.32 -1.80 -9.64
N TYR A 32 1.13 -2.05 -10.67
CA TYR A 32 2.22 -1.17 -11.05
C TYR A 32 1.92 -0.50 -12.40
N LEU A 33 2.02 0.83 -12.45
CA LEU A 33 1.80 1.65 -13.65
C LEU A 33 3.17 2.02 -14.23
N PRO A 34 3.67 1.32 -15.26
CA PRO A 34 5.05 1.48 -15.74
C PRO A 34 5.34 2.84 -16.40
N ASP A 35 4.31 3.51 -16.91
CA ASP A 35 4.45 4.82 -17.56
C ASP A 35 4.48 5.97 -16.56
N ALA A 36 3.93 5.76 -15.36
CA ALA A 36 3.93 6.72 -14.25
C ALA A 36 4.94 6.35 -13.15
N ASP A 37 5.67 5.25 -13.31
CA ASP A 37 6.55 4.65 -12.31
C ASP A 37 5.92 4.60 -10.91
N THR A 38 4.64 4.21 -10.88
CA THR A 38 3.83 4.25 -9.67
C THR A 38 3.37 2.85 -9.29
N LEU A 39 3.62 2.48 -8.03
CA LEU A 39 3.02 1.30 -7.42
C LEU A 39 1.78 1.69 -6.63
N ILE A 40 0.66 1.05 -6.95
CA ILE A 40 -0.61 1.22 -6.26
C ILE A 40 -0.86 -0.03 -5.40
N VAL A 41 -1.19 0.20 -4.13
CA VAL A 41 -1.66 -0.81 -3.18
C VAL A 41 -2.95 -0.30 -2.54
N SER A 42 -3.86 -1.19 -2.16
CA SER A 42 -5.08 -0.83 -1.41
C SER A 42 -5.21 -1.68 -0.16
N ASP A 43 -6.05 -1.25 0.78
CA ASP A 43 -6.61 -2.14 1.82
C ASP A 43 -5.54 -2.87 2.64
N LEU A 44 -4.47 -2.16 3.04
CA LEU A 44 -3.38 -2.76 3.83
C LEU A 44 -3.86 -3.33 5.17
N HIS A 45 -5.03 -2.91 5.67
CA HIS A 45 -5.73 -3.51 6.83
C HIS A 45 -4.80 -3.83 8.00
N LEU A 46 -3.87 -2.93 8.32
CA LEU A 46 -2.77 -3.18 9.26
C LEU A 46 -3.21 -3.47 10.71
N GLU A 47 -4.51 -3.54 10.97
CA GLU A 47 -5.12 -3.77 12.28
C GLU A 47 -6.32 -4.74 12.29
N LYS A 48 -6.56 -5.52 11.23
CA LYS A 48 -7.71 -6.45 11.24
C LYS A 48 -7.61 -7.43 12.41
N GLY A 49 -6.41 -7.94 12.69
CA GLY A 49 -6.14 -8.80 13.85
C GLY A 49 -6.39 -8.11 15.20
N SER A 50 -5.94 -6.88 15.37
CA SER A 50 -6.11 -6.12 16.63
C SER A 50 -7.54 -5.64 16.86
N TYR A 51 -8.30 -5.31 15.81
CA TYR A 51 -9.73 -4.98 15.90
C TYR A 51 -10.57 -6.17 16.39
N PHE A 52 -10.33 -7.37 15.83
CA PHE A 52 -11.05 -8.56 16.24
C PHE A 52 -10.58 -9.10 17.60
N ALA A 53 -9.28 -9.01 17.90
CA ALA A 53 -8.72 -9.37 19.21
C ALA A 53 -9.29 -8.48 20.33
N ALA A 54 -9.47 -7.17 20.10
CA ALA A 54 -10.10 -6.26 21.05
C ALA A 54 -11.59 -6.58 21.31
N ARG A 55 -12.24 -7.35 20.43
CA ARG A 55 -13.61 -7.86 20.57
C ARG A 55 -13.67 -9.33 21.01
N GLY A 56 -12.56 -9.91 21.45
CA GLY A 56 -12.51 -11.28 21.97
C GLY A 56 -12.63 -12.36 20.89
N VAL A 57 -12.48 -12.01 19.61
CA VAL A 57 -12.40 -12.99 18.51
C VAL A 57 -10.93 -13.33 18.31
N PRO A 58 -10.51 -14.60 18.44
CA PRO A 58 -9.13 -15.00 18.23
C PRO A 58 -8.82 -14.89 16.74
N VAL A 59 -8.19 -13.78 16.34
CA VAL A 59 -7.71 -13.56 14.97
C VAL A 59 -6.18 -13.56 15.00
N PRO A 60 -5.51 -14.24 14.04
CA PRO A 60 -4.06 -14.32 14.03
C PRO A 60 -3.42 -12.94 14.00
N VAL A 61 -2.55 -12.66 14.97
CA VAL A 61 -1.71 -11.45 15.06
C VAL A 61 -0.65 -11.39 13.93
N CYS A 62 -0.56 -12.43 13.11
CA CYS A 62 0.44 -12.58 12.04
C CYS A 62 0.13 -11.81 10.74
N ASP A 63 -1.07 -11.23 10.60
CA ASP A 63 -1.54 -10.65 9.33
C ASP A 63 -0.76 -9.36 8.95
N THR A 64 -0.44 -8.50 9.93
CA THR A 64 0.24 -7.20 9.68
C THR A 64 1.68 -7.39 9.19
N ARG A 65 2.46 -8.26 9.82
CA ARG A 65 3.87 -8.50 9.43
C ARG A 65 4.00 -9.15 8.06
N GLU A 66 3.08 -10.05 7.73
CA GLU A 66 3.06 -10.68 6.42
C GLU A 66 2.71 -9.65 5.32
N THR A 67 1.77 -8.75 5.59
CA THR A 67 1.46 -7.61 4.71
C THR A 67 2.67 -6.69 4.52
N LEU A 68 3.36 -6.30 5.59
CA LEU A 68 4.57 -5.46 5.49
C LEU A 68 5.70 -6.15 4.71
N ARG A 69 5.88 -7.47 4.90
CA ARG A 69 6.86 -8.26 4.14
C ARG A 69 6.51 -8.29 2.65
N ARG A 70 5.24 -8.55 2.30
CA ARG A 70 4.78 -8.53 0.89
C ARG A 70 4.94 -7.15 0.26
N LEU A 71 4.66 -6.09 1.03
CA LEU A 71 4.86 -4.70 0.61
C LEU A 71 6.34 -4.39 0.34
N ALA A 72 7.24 -4.80 1.23
CA ALA A 72 8.68 -4.66 1.01
C ALA A 72 9.16 -5.45 -0.21
N ASP A 73 8.72 -6.69 -0.36
CA ASP A 73 9.08 -7.56 -1.49
C ASP A 73 8.61 -6.96 -2.84
N VAL A 74 7.45 -6.32 -2.88
CA VAL A 74 6.93 -5.69 -4.11
C VAL A 74 7.64 -4.38 -4.42
N ILE A 75 7.91 -3.53 -3.42
CA ILE A 75 8.69 -2.30 -3.59
C ILE A 75 10.10 -2.61 -4.08
N ALA A 76 10.76 -3.61 -3.49
CA ALA A 76 12.10 -4.02 -3.93
C ALA A 76 12.11 -4.57 -5.37
N ALA A 77 11.02 -5.21 -5.81
CA ALA A 77 10.93 -5.79 -7.14
C ALA A 77 10.68 -4.75 -8.24
N TYR A 78 9.91 -3.70 -7.98
CA TYR A 78 9.59 -2.66 -8.96
C TYR A 78 10.46 -1.41 -8.84
N ASN A 79 10.96 -1.12 -7.62
CA ASN A 79 11.69 0.09 -7.26
C ASN A 79 11.01 1.38 -7.79
N PRO A 80 9.74 1.63 -7.40
CA PRO A 80 8.96 2.72 -7.96
C PRO A 80 9.40 4.09 -7.43
N GLU A 81 9.31 5.13 -8.26
CA GLU A 81 9.42 6.53 -7.81
C GLU A 81 8.26 6.95 -6.89
N GLN A 82 7.08 6.36 -7.06
CA GLN A 82 5.90 6.65 -6.24
C GLN A 82 5.19 5.40 -5.73
N VAL A 83 4.76 5.43 -4.46
CA VAL A 83 3.79 4.48 -3.91
C VAL A 83 2.51 5.21 -3.53
N VAL A 84 1.38 4.64 -3.93
CA VAL A 84 0.03 5.13 -3.61
C VAL A 84 -0.72 4.07 -2.82
N CYS A 85 -1.12 4.41 -1.61
CA CYS A 85 -2.03 3.61 -0.81
C CYS A 85 -3.46 4.15 -0.99
N LEU A 86 -4.32 3.37 -1.65
CA LEU A 86 -5.71 3.70 -1.89
C LEU A 86 -6.60 3.17 -0.76
N GLY A 87 -7.03 4.06 0.13
CA GLY A 87 -8.12 3.82 1.10
C GLY A 87 -7.85 2.75 2.17
N ASP A 88 -8.71 2.77 3.19
CA ASP A 88 -8.84 1.84 4.33
C ASP A 88 -7.51 1.28 4.87
N SER A 89 -6.48 2.12 4.84
CA SER A 89 -5.17 1.77 5.38
C SER A 89 -5.20 1.78 6.91
N PHE A 90 -6.10 2.57 7.52
CA PHE A 90 -6.27 2.67 8.97
C PHE A 90 -7.76 2.69 9.37
N HIS A 91 -8.20 1.70 10.15
CA HIS A 91 -9.62 1.51 10.47
C HIS A 91 -10.24 2.59 11.38
N ASP A 92 -9.45 3.41 12.09
CA ASP A 92 -9.91 4.43 13.05
C ASP A 92 -8.75 5.38 13.47
N ARG A 93 -9.05 6.62 13.87
CA ARG A 93 -8.16 7.59 14.56
C ARG A 93 -7.35 6.99 15.71
N SER A 94 -7.82 5.92 16.34
CA SER A 94 -7.08 5.24 17.41
C SER A 94 -6.13 4.11 16.96
N ALA A 95 -5.92 3.92 15.64
CA ALA A 95 -4.96 2.95 15.08
C ALA A 95 -3.51 3.19 15.55
N ARG A 96 -3.13 4.45 15.76
CA ARG A 96 -1.81 4.78 16.33
C ARG A 96 -1.57 4.18 17.72
N GLY A 97 -2.63 3.88 18.48
CA GLY A 97 -2.54 3.26 19.81
C GLY A 97 -2.56 1.72 19.80
N ARG A 98 -2.78 1.08 18.64
CA ARG A 98 -2.97 -0.37 18.52
C ARG A 98 -1.97 -1.07 17.59
N LEU A 99 -1.31 -0.34 16.71
CA LEU A 99 -0.10 -0.80 16.03
C LEU A 99 1.01 -1.02 17.07
N CYS A 100 1.64 -2.20 17.06
CA CYS A 100 2.82 -2.40 17.87
C CYS A 100 3.94 -1.50 17.33
N THR A 101 4.77 -0.96 18.23
CA THR A 101 5.83 0.00 17.88
C THR A 101 6.77 -0.53 16.81
N ASP A 102 7.02 -1.85 16.80
CA ASP A 102 7.89 -2.50 15.83
C ASP A 102 7.31 -2.50 14.41
N ASP A 103 6.01 -2.80 14.25
CA ASP A 103 5.37 -2.82 12.92
C ASP A 103 5.22 -1.39 12.36
N PHE A 104 4.97 -0.40 13.22
CA PHE A 104 5.00 1.01 12.82
C PHE A 104 6.40 1.46 12.37
N GLY A 105 7.43 1.05 13.12
CA GLY A 105 8.83 1.33 12.75
C GLY A 105 9.20 0.73 11.39
N GLU A 106 8.77 -0.51 11.13
CA GLU A 106 8.99 -1.19 9.86
C GLU A 106 8.26 -0.51 8.70
N LEU A 107 6.99 -0.12 8.90
CA LEU A 107 6.25 0.65 7.89
C LEU A 107 6.94 1.97 7.56
N THR A 108 7.38 2.73 8.56
CA THR A 108 8.13 3.98 8.36
C THR A 108 9.44 3.73 7.62
N ARG A 109 10.15 2.63 7.92
CA ARG A 109 11.37 2.24 7.21
C ARG A 109 11.10 1.91 5.75
N ILE A 110 10.03 1.18 5.45
CA ILE A 110 9.62 0.85 4.09
C ILE A 110 9.24 2.11 3.33
N ALA A 111 8.39 2.96 3.92
CA ALA A 111 7.94 4.20 3.28
C ALA A 111 9.09 5.18 3.02
N GLY A 112 10.09 5.23 3.90
CA GLY A 112 11.29 6.05 3.72
C GLY A 112 12.23 5.61 2.58
N GLN A 113 12.02 4.43 1.98
CA GLN A 113 12.78 3.98 0.81
C GLN A 113 12.19 4.48 -0.52
N VAL A 114 10.99 5.05 -0.49
CA VAL A 114 10.27 5.49 -1.69
C VAL A 114 10.34 7.02 -1.77
N PRO A 115 10.73 7.60 -2.92
CA PRO A 115 10.84 9.05 -3.07
C PRO A 115 9.52 9.78 -2.81
N ASP A 116 8.42 9.23 -3.30
CA ASP A 116 7.09 9.79 -3.10
C ASP A 116 6.09 8.77 -2.56
N TRP A 117 5.54 9.03 -1.38
CA TRP A 117 4.53 8.17 -0.77
C TRP A 117 3.23 8.95 -0.58
N VAL A 118 2.14 8.45 -1.15
CA VAL A 118 0.83 9.09 -1.12
C VAL A 118 -0.18 8.22 -0.39
N TRP A 119 -0.80 8.81 0.63
CA TRP A 119 -1.92 8.20 1.36
C TRP A 119 -3.21 8.81 0.84
N VAL A 120 -3.94 8.08 0.00
CA VAL A 120 -5.26 8.53 -0.47
C VAL A 120 -6.30 8.08 0.56
N SER A 121 -6.93 9.05 1.22
CA SER A 121 -7.88 8.74 2.29
C SER A 121 -9.12 8.01 1.77
N GLY A 122 -9.45 6.88 2.39
CA GLY A 122 -10.74 6.21 2.24
C GLY A 122 -11.86 6.97 2.97
N ASN A 123 -13.10 6.49 2.84
CA ASN A 123 -14.26 7.14 3.49
C ASN A 123 -14.21 7.08 5.03
N HIS A 124 -13.40 6.17 5.59
CA HIS A 124 -13.21 5.98 7.01
C HIS A 124 -11.83 6.40 7.54
N ASP A 125 -10.89 6.80 6.67
CA ASP A 125 -9.51 7.08 7.09
C ASP A 125 -9.36 8.49 7.71
N PRO A 126 -8.77 8.61 8.90
CA PRO A 126 -8.21 9.87 9.36
C PRO A 126 -6.95 10.26 8.57
N GLU A 127 -6.53 11.52 8.69
CA GLU A 127 -5.23 11.97 8.19
C GLU A 127 -4.11 11.05 8.72
N PRO A 128 -3.08 10.71 7.91
CA PRO A 128 -2.06 9.75 8.31
C PRO A 128 -1.44 10.11 9.67
N PRO A 129 -1.22 9.13 10.56
CA PRO A 129 -0.77 9.39 11.92
C PRO A 129 0.60 10.10 11.97
N ASP A 130 0.79 11.03 12.91
CA ASP A 130 2.07 11.74 13.03
C ASP A 130 3.26 10.77 13.16
N GLY A 131 4.31 11.01 12.39
CA GLY A 131 5.53 10.20 12.36
C GLY A 131 5.60 9.24 11.16
N LEU A 132 4.52 9.09 10.40
CA LEU A 132 4.54 8.39 9.11
C LEU A 132 5.02 9.34 8.00
N THR A 133 5.92 8.88 7.14
CA THR A 133 6.35 9.65 5.96
C THR A 133 5.32 9.58 4.84
N GLY A 134 5.28 10.61 4.00
CA GLY A 134 4.37 10.70 2.86
C GLY A 134 3.35 11.83 3.00
N ARG A 135 2.57 12.03 1.94
CA ARG A 135 1.59 13.11 1.83
C ARG A 135 0.19 12.54 1.79
N GLY A 136 -0.72 13.10 2.58
CA GLY A 136 -2.15 12.79 2.50
C GLY A 136 -2.78 13.47 1.27
N ALA A 137 -3.67 12.76 0.57
CA ALA A 137 -4.44 13.30 -0.54
C ALA A 137 -5.91 12.86 -0.45
N ALA A 138 -6.84 13.77 -0.69
CA ALA A 138 -8.28 13.44 -0.75
C ALA A 138 -8.71 12.87 -2.12
N ARG A 139 -7.90 13.12 -3.16
CA ARG A 139 -8.06 12.66 -4.53
C ARG A 139 -6.69 12.58 -5.17
N LEU A 140 -6.50 11.60 -6.04
CA LEU A 140 -5.29 11.47 -6.83
C LEU A 140 -5.67 11.21 -8.29
N GLU A 141 -4.95 11.88 -9.20
CA GLU A 141 -5.03 11.63 -10.63
C GLU A 141 -3.68 11.09 -11.11
N ILE A 142 -3.69 9.89 -11.71
CA ILE A 142 -2.48 9.24 -12.24
C ILE A 142 -2.81 8.67 -13.61
N ALA A 143 -2.01 9.04 -14.61
CA ALA A 143 -2.17 8.58 -15.99
C ALA A 143 -3.62 8.79 -16.53
N GLY A 144 -4.32 9.83 -16.08
CA GLY A 144 -5.72 10.10 -16.44
C GLY A 144 -6.77 9.29 -15.66
N LEU A 145 -6.36 8.39 -14.76
CA LEU A 145 -7.23 7.70 -13.81
C LEU A 145 -7.46 8.57 -12.58
N THR A 146 -8.70 8.65 -12.13
CA THR A 146 -9.09 9.36 -10.91
C THR A 146 -9.62 8.37 -9.88
N HIS A 147 -9.16 8.49 -8.62
CA HIS A 147 -9.86 7.89 -7.48
C HIS A 147 -10.85 8.90 -6.87
N PRO A 148 -12.17 8.77 -7.10
CA PRO A 148 -13.16 9.67 -6.50
C PRO A 148 -13.42 9.29 -5.04
N LYS A 149 -13.72 10.31 -4.23
CA LYS A 149 -14.29 10.10 -2.89
C LYS A 149 -15.77 9.72 -3.06
N LEU A 150 -16.19 8.55 -2.58
CA LEU A 150 -17.59 8.10 -2.60
C LEU A 150 -18.42 8.78 -1.51
#